data_AF-X5WYX9-F1
#
_entry.id   AF-X5WYX9-F1
#
_cell.length_a   1.000
_cell.length_b   1.000
_cell.length_c   1.000
_cell.angle_alpha   90.00
_cell.angle_beta   90.00
_cell.angle_gamma   90.00
#
_symmetry.space_group_name_H-M   'P 1'
#
loop_
_entity.id
_entity.type
_entity.pdbx_description
1 polymer ?
#
loop_
_entity_poly.entity_id
_entity_poly.type
_entity_poly.pdbx_seq_one_letter_code
_entity_poly.pdbx_strand_id
1 'polypeptide(L)'
;MRRIVYITNAIEALNSKLRHAVRTRGHFPNEDAARKLLSLVLNHAAKEWKRPPREWFEARTHFTVALGQTFVSNMTKPVCAQNA
;
A
#
# COMPACT_ATOMS: atom_id res chain seq x y z
N MET A 1 -0.22 19.81 1.04
CA MET A 1 -1.35 18.86 0.92
C MET A 1 -1.46 18.16 -0.43
N ARG A 2 -1.53 18.86 -1.57
CA ARG A 2 -1.61 18.22 -2.91
C ARG A 2 -0.48 17.22 -3.22
N ARG A 3 0.71 17.42 -2.64
CA ARG A 3 1.88 16.54 -2.84
C ARG A 3 1.70 15.09 -2.34
N ILE A 4 0.89 14.85 -1.30
CA ILE A 4 0.65 13.51 -0.74
C ILE A 4 -0.49 12.79 -1.46
N VAL A 5 -1.46 13.53 -1.97
CA VAL A 5 -2.61 12.94 -2.70
C VAL A 5 -2.20 12.55 -4.12
N TYR A 6 -1.28 13.30 -4.74
CA TYR A 6 -0.83 13.07 -6.12
C TYR A 6 0.51 12.34 -6.23
N ILE A 7 0.96 11.61 -5.21
CA ILE A 7 2.15 10.75 -5.36
C ILE A 7 1.79 9.52 -6.20
N THR A 8 1.67 9.73 -7.52
CA THR A 8 1.59 8.67 -8.52
C THR A 8 2.81 7.75 -8.43
N ASN A 9 3.96 8.30 -8.03
CA ASN A 9 5.22 7.57 -7.76
C ASN A 9 5.06 6.35 -6.85
N ALA A 10 4.17 6.38 -5.84
CA ALA A 10 4.00 5.25 -4.93
C ALA A 10 3.29 4.07 -5.60
N ILE A 11 2.24 4.36 -6.37
CA ILE A 11 1.50 3.37 -7.15
C ILE A 11 2.35 2.88 -8.32
N GLU A 12 3.07 3.77 -8.99
CA GLU A 12 4.01 3.44 -10.06
C GLU A 12 5.15 2.54 -9.57
N ALA A 13 5.74 2.82 -8.41
CA ALA A 13 6.78 2.00 -7.80
C ALA A 13 6.26 0.59 -7.44
N LEU A 14 5.03 0.49 -6.93
CA LEU A 14 4.39 -0.80 -6.69
C LEU A 14 4.16 -1.55 -8.01
N ASN A 15 3.56 -0.90 -9.00
CA ASN A 15 3.29 -1.48 -10.32
C ASN A 15 4.56 -1.91 -11.06
N SER A 16 5.67 -1.21 -10.84
CA SER A 16 6.99 -1.61 -11.37
C SER A 16 7.44 -2.94 -10.76
N LYS A 17 7.37 -3.09 -9.43
CA LYS A 17 7.71 -4.33 -8.72
C LYS A 17 6.81 -5.50 -9.16
N LEU A 18 5.52 -5.26 -9.31
CA LEU A 18 4.57 -6.28 -9.77
C LEU A 18 4.88 -6.75 -11.19
N ARG A 19 5.08 -5.82 -12.13
CA ARG A 19 5.45 -6.15 -13.52
C ARG A 19 6.78 -6.88 -13.60
N HIS A 20 7.76 -6.47 -12.80
CA HIS A 20 9.04 -7.17 -12.72
C HIS A 20 8.86 -8.63 -12.27
N ALA A 21 8.15 -8.86 -11.16
CA ALA A 21 7.93 -10.20 -10.62
C ALA A 21 7.19 -11.12 -11.61
N VAL A 22 6.19 -10.59 -12.32
CA VAL A 22 5.46 -11.34 -13.36
C VAL A 22 6.38 -11.66 -14.54
N ARG A 23 7.17 -10.69 -15.01
CA ARG A 23 8.11 -10.88 -16.13
C ARG A 23 9.22 -11.88 -15.81
N THR A 24 9.73 -11.88 -14.57
CA THR A 24 10.74 -12.85 -14.12
C THR A 24 10.19 -14.27 -14.06
N ARG A 25 8.91 -14.45 -13.71
CA ARG A 25 8.28 -15.78 -13.62
C ARG A 25 7.86 -16.34 -14.98
N GLY A 26 7.38 -15.51 -15.90
CA GLY A 26 6.95 -15.98 -17.23
C GLY A 26 5.59 -16.69 -17.20
N HIS A 27 5.53 -17.95 -17.67
CA HIS A 27 4.28 -18.71 -17.77
C HIS A 27 3.85 -19.28 -16.41
N PHE A 28 2.56 -19.17 -16.11
CA PHE A 28 1.96 -19.73 -14.89
C PHE A 28 1.20 -21.02 -15.20
N PRO A 29 1.38 -22.08 -14.40
CA PRO A 29 0.67 -23.35 -14.61
C PRO A 29 -0.82 -23.29 -14.23
N ASN A 30 -1.23 -22.35 -13.38
CA ASN A 30 -2.62 -22.11 -12.96
C ASN A 30 -2.79 -20.65 -12.47
N GLU A 31 -4.02 -20.13 -12.48
CA GLU A 31 -4.34 -18.79 -11.97
C GLU A 31 -3.97 -18.64 -10.49
N ASP A 32 -4.19 -19.68 -9.68
CA ASP A 32 -3.85 -19.68 -8.25
C ASP A 32 -2.35 -19.46 -8.01
N ALA A 33 -1.50 -19.97 -8.89
CA ALA A 33 -0.06 -19.75 -8.81
C ALA A 33 0.30 -18.29 -9.09
N ALA A 34 -0.37 -17.64 -10.05
CA ALA A 34 -0.20 -16.23 -10.35
C ALA A 34 -0.70 -15.34 -9.19
N ARG A 35 -1.87 -15.66 -8.63
CA ARG A 35 -2.44 -14.97 -7.46
C ARG A 35 -1.53 -15.09 -6.23
N LYS A 36 -0.98 -16.28 -5.99
CA LYS A 36 -0.04 -16.51 -4.88
C LYS A 36 1.24 -15.71 -5.07
N LEU A 37 1.81 -15.66 -6.27
CA LEU A 37 2.97 -14.80 -6.55
C LEU A 37 2.65 -13.32 -6.24
N LEU A 38 1.53 -12.81 -6.74
CA LEU A 38 1.12 -11.43 -6.49
C LEU A 38 0.98 -11.16 -4.99
N SER A 39 0.34 -12.07 -4.26
CA SER A 39 0.20 -11.97 -2.79
C SER A 39 1.56 -11.90 -2.07
N LEU A 40 2.55 -12.68 -2.52
CA LEU A 40 3.90 -12.68 -1.93
C LEU A 40 4.62 -11.37 -2.18
N VAL A 41 4.53 -10.83 -3.40
CA VAL A 41 5.16 -9.55 -3.75
C VAL A 41 4.53 -8.40 -2.97
N LEU A 42 3.20 -8.39 -2.83
CA LEU A 42 2.48 -7.41 -2.01
C LEU A 42 2.89 -7.50 -0.53
N ASN A 43 2.96 -8.71 0.02
CA ASN A 43 3.41 -8.92 1.39
C ASN A 43 4.85 -8.45 1.62
N HIS A 44 5.75 -8.69 0.65
CA HIS A 44 7.10 -8.17 0.71
C HIS A 44 7.13 -6.64 0.62
N ALA A 45 6.39 -6.04 -0.30
CA ALA A 45 6.29 -4.59 -0.43
C ALA A 45 5.73 -3.93 0.84
N ALA A 46 4.73 -4.53 1.47
CA ALA A 46 4.16 -4.07 2.74
C ALA A 46 5.18 -4.09 3.88
N LYS A 47 6.05 -5.11 3.95
CA LYS A 47 7.14 -5.18 4.95
C LYS A 47 8.17 -4.07 4.77
N GLU A 48 8.43 -3.65 3.53
CA GLU A 48 9.37 -2.58 3.21
C GLU A 48 8.80 -1.18 3.50
N TRP A 49 7.47 -1.02 3.49
CA TRP A 49 6.80 0.23 3.81
C TRP A 49 6.74 0.52 5.32
N LYS A 50 7.91 0.78 5.89
CA LYS A 50 8.06 1.08 7.33
C LYS A 50 7.98 2.57 7.66
N ARG A 51 8.29 3.45 6.70
CA ARG A 51 8.39 4.90 6.94
C ARG A 51 7.35 5.66 6.12
N PRO A 52 6.43 6.41 6.77
CA PRO A 52 5.53 7.30 6.05
C PRO A 52 6.32 8.48 5.45
N PRO A 53 5.81 9.10 4.37
CA PRO A 53 6.35 10.36 3.85
C PRO A 53 6.43 11.42 4.96
N ARG A 54 7.46 12.27 4.92
CA ARG A 54 7.70 13.27 5.98
C ARG A 54 6.51 14.22 6.17
N GLU A 55 5.86 14.56 5.07
CA GLU A 55 4.70 15.45 5.03
C GLU A 55 3.40 14.79 5.57
N TRP A 56 3.43 13.47 5.86
CA TRP A 56 2.26 12.73 6.34
C TRP A 56 1.68 13.28 7.64
N PHE A 57 2.54 13.69 8.58
CA PHE A 57 2.09 14.23 9.86
C PHE A 57 1.27 15.50 9.71
N GLU A 58 1.71 16.41 8.83
CA GLU A 58 0.95 17.62 8.52
C GLU A 58 -0.39 17.25 7.87
N ALA A 59 -0.39 16.35 6.89
CA ALA A 59 -1.62 15.95 6.22
C ALA A 59 -2.62 15.25 7.12
N ARG A 60 -2.14 14.48 8.10
CA ARG A 60 -2.99 13.82 9.09
C ARG A 60 -3.83 14.82 9.88
N THR A 61 -3.26 15.98 10.21
CA THR A 61 -3.99 17.07 10.89
C THR A 61 -5.09 17.63 10.01
N HIS A 62 -4.81 17.90 8.73
CA HIS A 62 -5.83 18.37 7.78
C HIS A 62 -6.93 17.33 7.54
N PHE A 63 -6.59 16.05 7.42
CA PHE A 63 -7.57 14.97 7.26
C PHE A 63 -8.44 14.79 8.50
N THR A 64 -7.89 14.98 9.71
CA THR A 64 -8.69 14.91 10.95
C THR A 64 -9.77 16.00 10.98
N VAL A 65 -9.45 17.22 10.51
CA VAL A 65 -10.42 18.32 10.43
C VAL A 65 -11.46 18.07 9.34
N ALA A 66 -11.04 17.53 8.19
CA ALA A 66 -11.92 17.33 7.04
C ALA A 66 -12.83 16.08 7.15
N LEU A 67 -12.34 15.00 7.76
CA LEU A 67 -13.01 13.68 7.82
C LEU A 67 -13.51 13.32 9.21
N GLY A 68 -13.13 14.07 10.25
CA GLY A 68 -13.57 13.87 11.64
C GLY A 68 -12.83 12.74 12.38
N GLN A 69 -13.37 12.38 13.56
CA GLN A 69 -12.74 11.44 14.52
C GLN A 69 -12.65 9.99 14.01
N THR A 70 -13.49 9.59 13.05
CA THR A 70 -13.51 8.24 12.47
C THR A 70 -12.22 7.93 11.69
N PHE A 71 -11.62 8.95 11.07
CA PHE A 71 -10.36 8.82 10.34
C PHE A 71 -9.20 8.43 11.27
N VAL A 72 -9.13 9.04 12.45
CA VAL A 72 -8.08 8.77 13.44
C VAL A 72 -8.21 7.36 14.02
N SER A 73 -9.44 6.91 14.32
CA SER A 73 -9.71 5.58 14.87
C SER A 73 -9.35 4.44 13.91
N ASN A 74 -9.53 4.64 12.59
CA ASN A 74 -9.24 3.61 11.60
C ASN A 74 -7.75 3.50 11.23
N MET A 75 -6.98 4.57 11.42
CA MET A 75 -5.52 4.55 11.16
C MET A 75 -4.71 3.87 12.26
N THR A 76 -5.24 3.76 13.48
CA THR A 76 -4.55 3.09 14.59
C THR A 76 -4.81 1.58 14.65
N LYS A 77 -5.76 1.08 13.86
CA LYS A 77 -6.04 -0.36 13.75
C LYS A 77 -5.02 -1.01 12.82
N PRO A 78 -4.21 -1.97 13.29
CA PRO A 78 -3.34 -2.72 12.40
C PRO A 78 -4.19 -3.46 11.37
N VAL A 79 -3.70 -3.59 10.13
CA VAL A 79 -4.38 -4.31 9.03
C VAL A 79 -4.77 -5.74 9.44
N CYS A 80 -4.00 -6.34 10.36
CA CYS A 80 -4.27 -7.67 10.91
C CYS A 80 -5.53 -7.76 11.78
N ALA A 81 -6.06 -6.65 12.30
CA ALA A 81 -7.25 -6.61 13.16
C ALA A 81 -8.54 -6.26 12.42
N GLN A 82 -8.48 -6.07 11.09
CA GLN A 82 -9.64 -5.68 10.28
C GLN A 82 -10.37 -6.88 9.65
N ASN A 83 -9.81 -8.09 9.75
CA ASN A 83 -10.35 -9.33 9.17
C ASN A 83 -10.55 -10.45 10.23
N ALA A 84 -10.86 -10.09 11.48
CA ALA A 84 -11.21 -11.03 12.54
C ALA A 84 -12.74 -11.07 12.74
#